data_AF-A0A3P8VHA4-F1
#
_entry.id   AF-A0A3P8VHA4-F1
#
_cell.length_a   1.000
_cell.length_b   1.000
_cell.length_c   1.000
_cell.angle_alpha   90.00
_cell.angle_beta   90.00
_cell.angle_gamma   90.00
#
_symmetry.space_group_name_H-M   'P 1'
#
loop_
_entity.id
_entity.type
_entity.pdbx_description
1 polymer ?
#
loop_
_entity_poly.entity_id
_entity_poly.type
_entity_poly.pdbx_seq_one_letter_code
_entity_poly.pdbx_strand_id
1 'polypeptide(L)' 'MASSSGNDDDLTIPRAAINKMIKETLPNVRVANDARELVVNCCTEFIHLISSEANEICNKSDKKTISPEHVINVDCY' A
#
# COMPACT_ATOMS: atom_id res chain seq x y z
N MET A 1 22.98 7.06 -4.25
CA MET A 1 21.79 7.76 -4.76
C MET A 1 21.03 8.26 -3.56
N ALA A 2 20.66 9.55 -3.53
CA ALA A 2 20.14 10.21 -2.36
C ALA A 2 18.83 9.56 -1.90
N SER A 3 18.84 8.90 -0.75
CA SER A 3 17.65 8.57 0.01
C SER A 3 17.12 9.87 0.59
N SER A 4 16.17 10.49 -0.09
CA SER A 4 15.43 11.65 0.38
C SER A 4 14.52 11.22 1.53
N SER A 5 15.00 11.34 2.77
CA SER A 5 14.23 11.13 4.00
C SER A 5 13.29 12.30 4.33
N GLY A 6 12.48 12.74 3.36
CA GLY A 6 11.50 13.80 3.56
C GLY A 6 10.22 13.51 2.78
N ASN A 7 9.10 13.41 3.51
CA ASN A 7 7.70 13.32 3.06
C ASN A 7 7.01 11.94 2.98
N ASP A 8 7.48 10.88 3.65
CA ASP A 8 6.65 9.65 3.78
C ASP A 8 5.30 9.91 4.48
N ASP A 9 5.26 10.86 5.42
CA ASP A 9 4.01 11.29 6.08
C ASP A 9 3.03 12.03 5.14
N ASP A 10 3.51 12.54 4.00
CA ASP A 10 2.71 13.37 3.07
C ASP A 10 1.93 12.53 2.05
N LEU A 11 2.38 11.29 1.78
CA LEU A 11 1.79 10.39 0.78
C LEU A 11 1.01 9.22 1.42
N THR A 12 0.10 9.54 2.34
CA THR A 12 -0.80 8.55 2.94
C THR A 12 -2.18 8.55 2.29
N ILE A 13 -2.85 7.39 2.30
CA ILE A 13 -4.25 7.31 1.89
C ILE A 13 -5.10 8.19 2.83
N PRO A 14 -6.05 8.99 2.31
CA PRO A 14 -6.86 9.86 3.15
C PRO A 14 -7.55 9.10 4.29
N ARG A 15 -7.38 9.59 5.51
CA ARG A 15 -7.96 9.01 6.74
C ARG A 15 -9.46 8.74 6.62
N ALA A 16 -10.18 9.60 5.89
CA ALA A 16 -11.61 9.44 5.63
C ALA A 16 -11.92 8.18 4.81
N ALA A 17 -11.10 7.84 3.80
CA ALA A 17 -11.26 6.64 2.99
C ALA A 17 -11.01 5.38 3.83
N ILE A 18 -9.94 5.36 4.62
CA ILE A 18 -9.64 4.25 5.55
C ILE A 18 -10.77 4.08 6.56
N ASN A 19 -11.25 5.16 7.17
CA ASN A 19 -12.36 5.10 8.12
C ASN A 19 -13.66 4.60 7.52
N LYS A 20 -13.94 4.96 6.25
CA LYS A 20 -15.09 4.45 5.50
C LYS A 20 -14.94 2.94 5.26
N MET A 21 -13.81 2.49 4.75
CA MET A 21 -13.51 1.07 4.51
C MET A 21 -13.62 0.24 5.78
N ILE A 22 -13.07 0.71 6.91
CA ILE A 22 -13.17 0.03 8.21
C ILE A 22 -14.63 -0.11 8.64
N LYS A 23 -15.46 0.93 8.51
CA LYS A 23 -16.89 0.88 8.88
C LYS A 23 -17.71 -0.02 7.97
N GLU A 24 -17.39 -0.06 6.68
CA GLU A 24 -18.05 -0.95 5.72
C GLU A 24 -17.71 -2.42 6.00
N THR A 25 -16.46 -2.69 6.41
CA THR A 25 -16.00 -4.04 6.77
C THR A 25 -16.49 -4.47 8.16
N LEU A 26 -16.50 -3.55 9.13
CA LEU A 26 -16.80 -3.79 10.54
C LEU A 26 -17.85 -2.79 11.07
N PRO A 27 -19.14 -2.95 10.71
CA PRO A 27 -20.17 -1.92 10.93
C PRO A 27 -20.49 -1.64 12.41
N ASN A 28 -20.39 -2.65 13.27
CA ASN A 28 -20.79 -2.56 14.69
C ASN A 28 -19.59 -2.62 15.66
N VAL A 29 -18.37 -2.44 15.16
CA VAL A 29 -17.14 -2.58 15.95
C VAL A 29 -16.53 -1.20 16.19
N ARG A 30 -16.17 -0.93 17.45
CA ARG A 30 -15.35 0.23 17.80
C ARG A 30 -13.88 -0.10 17.55
N VAL A 31 -13.26 0.65 16.65
CA VAL A 31 -11.82 0.56 16.36
C VAL A 31 -11.12 1.77 16.99
N ALA A 32 -10.10 1.49 17.81
CA ALA A 32 -9.27 2.49 18.48
C ALA A 32 -8.56 3.41 17.47
N ASN A 33 -8.21 4.64 17.88
CA ASN A 33 -7.52 5.57 16.99
C ASN A 33 -6.17 5.02 16.53
N ASP A 34 -5.37 4.48 17.44
CA ASP A 34 -4.04 3.92 17.13
C ASP A 34 -4.11 2.76 16.14
N ALA A 35 -5.18 1.95 16.21
CA ALA A 35 -5.41 0.90 15.23
C ALA A 35 -5.77 1.47 13.84
N ARG A 36 -6.47 2.60 13.76
CA ARG A 36 -6.75 3.28 12.49
C ARG A 36 -5.48 3.89 11.90
N GLU A 37 -4.63 4.50 12.73
CA GLU A 37 -3.31 4.98 12.32
C GLU A 37 -2.44 3.85 11.77
N LEU A 38 -2.43 2.71 12.47
CA LEU A 38 -1.70 1.53 12.01
C LEU A 38 -2.20 1.06 10.64
N VAL A 39 -3.52 1.01 10.41
CA VAL A 39 -4.08 0.63 9.10
C VAL A 39 -3.66 1.61 8.00
N VAL A 40 -3.60 2.91 8.27
CA VAL A 40 -3.10 3.90 7.30
C VAL A 40 -1.65 3.57 6.90
N ASN A 41 -0.79 3.32 7.89
CA ASN A 41 0.61 2.99 7.64
C ASN A 41 0.74 1.65 6.88
N CYS A 42 -0.05 0.64 7.25
CA CYS A 42 -0.10 -0.64 6.54
C CYS A 42 -0.54 -0.48 5.09
N CYS A 43 -1.46 0.43 4.77
CA CYS A 43 -1.85 0.69 3.39
C CYS A 43 -0.70 1.28 2.56
N THR A 44 0.07 2.21 3.13
CA THR A 44 1.27 2.77 2.48
C THR A 44 2.33 1.68 2.27
N GLU A 45 2.61 0.88 3.31
CA GLU A 45 3.56 -0.23 3.21
C GLU A 45 3.12 -1.27 2.18
N PHE A 46 1.82 -1.59 2.13
CA PHE A 46 1.26 -2.51 1.15
C PHE A 46 1.48 -2.02 -0.29
N ILE A 47 1.28 -0.72 -0.56
CA ILE A 47 1.56 -0.15 -1.88
C ILE A 47 3.05 -0.30 -2.22
N HIS A 48 3.95 -0.01 -1.28
CA HIS A 48 5.38 -0.17 -1.50
C HIS A 48 5.78 -1.63 -1.74
N LEU A 49 5.24 -2.56 -0.96
CA LEU A 49 5.48 -4.00 -1.11
C LEU A 49 5.08 -4.48 -2.51
N ILE A 50 3.81 -4.26 -2.88
CA ILE A 50 3.30 -4.68 -4.20
C ILE A 50 4.09 -4.02 -5.33
N SER A 51 4.42 -2.73 -5.20
CA SER A 51 5.20 -2.00 -6.22
C SER A 51 6.61 -2.57 -6.37
N SER A 52 7.26 -2.94 -5.27
CA SER A 52 8.59 -3.56 -5.27
C SER A 52 8.57 -4.89 -6.02
N GLU A 53 7.66 -5.78 -5.65
CA GLU A 53 7.54 -7.12 -6.24
C GLU A 53 7.13 -7.06 -7.73
N ALA A 54 6.16 -6.21 -8.07
CA ALA A 54 5.73 -6.03 -9.45
C ALA A 54 6.87 -5.45 -10.32
N ASN A 55 7.70 -4.57 -9.76
CA ASN A 55 8.89 -4.06 -10.43
C ASN A 55 9.92 -5.18 -10.67
N GLU A 56 10.12 -6.10 -9.73
CA GLU A 56 10.98 -7.26 -9.97
C GLU A 56 10.48 -8.14 -11.12
N ILE A 57 9.18 -8.45 -11.15
CA ILE A 57 8.57 -9.27 -12.21
C ILE A 57 8.70 -8.56 -13.56
N CYS A 58 8.47 -7.24 -13.60
CA CYS A 58 8.64 -6.42 -14.79
C CYS A 58 10.08 -6.51 -15.33
N ASN A 59 11.08 -6.36 -14.45
CA ASN A 59 12.49 -6.43 -14.80
C ASN A 59 12.90 -7.83 -15.26
N LYS A 60 12.40 -8.89 -14.59
CA LYS A 60 12.60 -10.30 -14.99
C LYS A 60 11.96 -10.62 -16.35
N SER A 61 10.99 -9.82 -16.79
CA SER A 61 10.31 -9.93 -18.09
C SER A 61 10.91 -9.01 -19.17
N ASP A 62 12.10 -8.43 -18.94
CA ASP A 62 12.80 -7.48 -19.83
C ASP A 62 11.95 -6.26 -20.25
N LYS A 63 10.97 -5.88 -19.42
CA LYS A 63 10.11 -4.70 -19.63
C LYS A 63 10.54 -3.54 -18.74
N LYS A 64 10.28 -2.31 -19.21
CA LYS A 64 10.58 -1.06 -18.48
C LYS A 64 9.34 -0.34 -17.93
N THR A 65 8.16 -0.92 -18.12
CA THR A 65 6.89 -0.35 -17.67
C THR A 65 6.11 -1.44 -16.96
N ILE A 66 5.75 -1.16 -15.70
CA ILE A 66 4.91 -2.06 -14.91
C ILE A 66 3.51 -2.05 -15.51
N SER A 67 3.09 -3.21 -16.02
CA SER A 67 1.76 -3.45 -16.56
C SER A 67 0.94 -4.32 -15.58
N PRO A 68 -0.40 -4.39 -15.74
CA PRO A 68 -1.27 -5.08 -14.78
C PRO A 68 -0.90 -6.54 -14.54
N GLU A 69 -0.38 -7.24 -15.54
CA GLU A 69 0.05 -8.64 -15.40
C GLU A 69 1.20 -8.81 -14.41
N HIS A 70 2.09 -7.81 -14.26
CA HIS A 70 3.17 -7.89 -13.28
C HIS A 70 2.64 -7.75 -11.85
N VAL A 71 1.56 -6.98 -11.65
CA VAL A 71 0.92 -6.79 -10.33
C VAL A 71 0.12 -8.03 -9.93
N ILE A 72 -0.61 -8.63 -10.87
CA ILE A 72 -1.42 -9.84 -10.61
C ILE A 72 -0.54 -11.06 -10.29
N ASN A 73 0.66 -11.12 -10.87
CA ASN A 73 1.61 -12.22 -10.64
C ASN A 73 2.49 -12.01 -9.40
N VAL A 74 2.24 -10.99 -8.57
CA VAL A 74 2.93 -10.84 -7.29
C VAL A 74 2.43 -11.94 -6.33
N ASP A 75 3.34 -12.80 -5.89
CA ASP A 75 3.06 -13.79 -4.85
C ASP A 75 3.16 -13.15 -3.47
N CYS A 76 2.04 -12.71 -2.91
CA CYS A 76 1.96 -12.32 -1.50
C CYS A 76 1.85 -13.59 -0.64
N TYR A 77 2.96 -14.02 -0.04
CA TYR A 77 3.00 -15.08 0.97
C TYR A 77 2.46 -14.62 2.32
#